data_AF-X6EWY5-F1
#
_entry.id   AF-X6EWY5-F1
#
_cell.length_a   1.000
_cell.length_b   1.000
_cell.length_c   1.000
_cell.angle_alpha   90.00
_cell.angle_beta   90.00
_cell.angle_gamma   90.00
#
_symmetry.space_group_name_H-M   'P 1'
#
loop_
_entity.id
_entity.type
_entity.pdbx_description
1 polymer ?
#
loop_
_entity_poly.entity_id
_entity_poly.type
_entity_poly.pdbx_seq_one_letter_code
_entity_poly.pdbx_strand_id
1 'polypeptide(L)'
;MTRFQIKTTFQTKTTGIKQDDFADMVAEKVERALAHYDEAINGPTMVSVGKIAGSIASAVTQLSPKHQRAIDAIHADLPGLAQKFVRALAAEAARRGEAGTAGAKNLSSALLAGADTPLPLPHSDNLESMLIEDWAGRVAGSTYLEENLRIARSTLHRWQRRGDVIALRKGGRKHVFPLAQFVDGRPVAGISDVLELIGNPRLAWLWLSRPAAQLDGRIPIDLMRQDQAEEVVEAARAFAPG
;
A
#
# COMPACT_ATOMS: atom_id res chain seq x y z
N MET A 1 32.86 60.01 -7.80
CA MET A 1 32.59 58.85 -6.92
C MET A 1 31.15 58.93 -6.42
N THR A 2 30.19 58.23 -7.03
CA THR A 2 28.91 57.87 -6.37
C THR A 2 28.29 56.67 -7.10
N ARG A 3 28.12 55.56 -6.37
CA ARG A 3 27.42 54.33 -6.78
C ARG A 3 25.91 54.59 -6.83
N PHE A 4 25.26 54.20 -7.93
CA PHE A 4 23.82 53.91 -7.92
C PHE A 4 23.62 52.41 -8.21
N GLN A 5 23.16 51.69 -7.20
CA GLN A 5 22.71 50.31 -7.32
C GLN A 5 21.37 50.29 -8.06
N ILE A 6 21.30 49.63 -9.20
CA ILE A 6 20.03 49.22 -9.80
C ILE A 6 19.69 47.86 -9.20
N LYS A 7 18.76 47.84 -8.25
CA LYS A 7 18.10 46.63 -7.76
C LYS A 7 17.15 46.16 -8.85
N THR A 8 17.61 45.27 -9.73
CA THR A 8 16.70 44.53 -10.62
C THR A 8 16.05 43.42 -9.81
N THR A 9 14.85 43.70 -9.29
CA THR A 9 13.96 42.70 -8.72
C THR A 9 13.54 41.75 -9.83
N PHE A 10 14.08 40.54 -9.84
CA PHE A 10 13.54 39.44 -10.63
C PHE A 10 12.17 39.09 -10.06
N GLN A 11 11.11 39.63 -10.68
CA GLN A 11 9.76 39.12 -10.49
C GLN A 11 9.69 37.75 -11.16
N THR A 12 9.94 36.69 -10.40
CA THR A 12 9.49 35.35 -10.78
C THR A 12 7.97 35.37 -10.77
N LYS A 13 7.39 35.55 -11.95
CA LYS A 13 5.97 35.42 -12.20
C LYS A 13 5.61 33.94 -12.03
N THR A 14 5.34 33.54 -10.78
CA THR A 14 4.84 32.21 -10.44
C THR A 14 3.38 32.16 -10.88
N THR A 15 3.16 31.97 -12.18
CA THR A 15 1.84 31.55 -12.67
C THR A 15 1.62 30.15 -12.11
N GLY A 16 0.80 30.05 -11.06
CA GLY A 16 0.47 28.79 -10.42
C GLY A 16 -0.29 27.91 -11.40
N ILE A 17 0.44 27.11 -12.16
CA ILE A 17 -0.08 25.94 -12.85
C ILE A 17 -0.64 25.06 -11.72
N LYS A 18 -1.97 24.90 -11.66
CA LYS A 18 -2.54 23.96 -10.70
C LYS A 18 -1.98 22.59 -11.05
N GLN A 19 -1.78 21.76 -10.05
CA GLN A 19 -1.12 20.47 -10.22
C GLN A 19 -1.80 19.57 -11.28
N ASP A 20 -3.11 19.73 -11.42
CA ASP A 20 -3.93 19.10 -12.46
C ASP A 20 -3.54 19.62 -13.85
N ASP A 21 -3.32 20.93 -14.01
CA ASP A 21 -2.88 21.55 -15.26
C ASP A 21 -1.50 21.02 -15.72
N PHE A 22 -0.61 20.69 -14.78
CA PHE A 22 0.69 20.08 -15.09
C PHE A 22 0.55 18.63 -15.53
N ALA A 23 -0.29 17.85 -14.84
CA ALA A 23 -0.57 16.46 -15.20
C ALA A 23 -1.21 16.39 -16.60
N ASP A 24 -2.17 17.26 -16.89
CA ASP A 24 -2.85 17.34 -18.19
C ASP A 24 -1.88 17.73 -19.32
N MET A 25 -0.99 18.69 -19.08
CA MET A 25 0.03 19.08 -20.05
C MET A 25 0.98 17.92 -20.38
N VAL A 26 1.40 17.14 -19.40
CA VAL A 26 2.26 15.96 -19.62
C VAL A 26 1.49 14.87 -20.35
N ALA A 27 0.22 14.64 -19.99
CA ALA A 27 -0.65 13.68 -20.66
C ALA A 27 -0.78 13.99 -22.16
N GLU A 28 -1.10 15.23 -22.52
CA GLU A 28 -1.24 15.67 -23.92
C GLU A 28 0.05 15.48 -24.72
N LYS A 29 1.21 15.76 -24.11
CA LYS A 29 2.52 15.56 -24.76
C LYS A 29 2.81 14.09 -25.03
N VAL A 30 2.47 13.21 -24.09
CA VAL A 30 2.69 11.77 -24.23
C VAL A 30 1.71 11.17 -25.25
N GLU A 31 0.45 11.57 -25.24
CA GLU A 31 -0.54 11.17 -26.25
C GLU A 31 -0.09 11.57 -27.66
N ARG A 32 0.35 12.82 -27.84
CA ARG A 32 0.86 13.30 -29.13
C ARG A 32 2.09 12.50 -29.58
N ALA A 33 3.00 12.16 -28.66
CA ALA A 33 4.17 11.35 -28.99
C ALA A 33 3.80 9.93 -29.44
N LEU A 34 2.83 9.30 -28.77
CA LEU A 34 2.33 7.97 -29.14
C LEU A 34 1.62 7.96 -30.50
N ALA A 35 0.82 8.99 -30.79
CA ALA A 35 0.15 9.16 -32.07
C ALA A 35 1.13 9.25 -33.27
N HIS A 36 2.38 9.66 -33.04
CA HIS A 36 3.40 9.73 -34.09
C HIS A 36 4.16 8.42 -34.28
N TYR A 37 4.14 7.51 -33.30
CA TYR A 37 5.00 6.32 -33.29
C TYR A 37 4.27 5.03 -33.68
N ASP A 38 2.95 4.94 -33.45
CA ASP A 38 2.20 3.71 -33.69
C ASP A 38 0.74 3.99 -34.08
N GLU A 39 0.38 3.71 -35.32
CA GLU A 39 -0.99 3.83 -35.85
C GLU A 39 -1.93 2.73 -35.30
N ALA A 40 -1.37 1.69 -34.66
CA ALA A 40 -2.12 0.52 -34.17
C ALA A 40 -2.55 0.62 -32.69
N ILE A 41 -2.16 1.67 -31.95
CA ILE A 41 -2.61 1.86 -30.56
C ILE A 41 -4.02 2.46 -30.55
N ASN A 42 -4.98 1.71 -30.00
CA ASN A 42 -6.37 2.18 -29.84
C ASN A 42 -6.42 3.52 -29.09
N GLY A 43 -7.14 4.51 -29.62
CA GLY A 43 -7.26 5.86 -29.05
C GLY A 43 -7.55 5.91 -27.53
N PRO A 44 -8.46 5.09 -26.98
CA PRO A 44 -8.70 5.02 -25.53
C PRO A 44 -7.49 4.57 -24.71
N THR A 45 -6.68 3.66 -25.25
CA THR A 45 -5.43 3.20 -24.61
C THR A 45 -4.40 4.33 -24.60
N MET A 46 -4.29 5.08 -25.70
CA MET A 46 -3.40 6.24 -25.80
C MET A 46 -3.74 7.30 -24.74
N VAL A 47 -5.01 7.67 -24.60
CA VAL A 47 -5.50 8.61 -23.58
C VAL A 47 -5.20 8.10 -22.15
N SER A 48 -5.36 6.79 -21.93
CA SER A 48 -5.07 6.17 -20.64
C SER A 48 -3.57 6.25 -20.30
N VAL A 49 -2.70 6.02 -21.28
CA VAL A 49 -1.24 6.15 -21.10
C VAL A 49 -0.84 7.60 -20.81
N GLY A 50 -1.45 8.58 -21.51
CA GLY A 50 -1.27 10.00 -21.22
C GLY A 50 -1.57 10.33 -19.76
N LYS A 51 -2.75 9.96 -19.28
CA LYS A 51 -3.17 10.21 -17.89
C LYS A 51 -2.24 9.58 -16.85
N ILE A 52 -1.77 8.35 -17.11
CA ILE A 52 -0.80 7.68 -16.23
C ILE A 52 0.51 8.48 -16.18
N ALA A 53 1.04 8.87 -17.34
CA ALA A 53 2.28 9.64 -17.40
C ALA A 53 2.15 11.00 -16.71
N GLY A 54 1.03 11.71 -16.91
CA GLY A 54 0.74 12.97 -16.23
C GLY A 54 0.67 12.82 -14.72
N SER A 55 -0.04 11.80 -14.24
CA SER A 55 -0.17 11.50 -12.81
C SER A 55 1.17 11.16 -12.17
N ILE A 56 2.00 10.35 -12.84
CA ILE A 56 3.34 10.00 -12.37
C ILE A 56 4.24 11.24 -12.33
N ALA A 57 4.28 12.05 -13.39
CA ALA A 57 5.08 13.27 -13.43
C ALA A 57 4.71 14.23 -12.30
N SER A 58 3.39 14.39 -12.07
CA SER A 58 2.85 15.19 -10.98
C SER A 58 3.30 14.66 -9.60
N ALA A 59 3.18 13.36 -9.35
CA ALA A 59 3.63 12.74 -8.10
C ALA A 59 5.14 12.90 -7.86
N VAL A 60 5.98 12.82 -8.91
CA VAL A 60 7.43 13.01 -8.79
C VAL A 60 7.78 14.43 -8.33
N THR A 61 7.03 15.46 -8.78
CA THR A 61 7.27 16.84 -8.34
C THR A 61 6.98 17.09 -6.86
N GLN A 62 6.13 16.26 -6.24
CA GLN A 62 5.83 16.35 -4.81
C GLN A 62 6.86 15.65 -3.93
N LEU A 63 7.78 14.88 -4.51
CA LEU A 63 8.82 14.22 -3.75
C LEU A 63 9.80 15.24 -3.17
N SER A 64 10.36 14.93 -1.99
CA SER A 64 11.43 15.75 -1.43
C SER A 64 12.66 15.73 -2.34
N PRO A 65 13.52 16.77 -2.32
CA PRO A 65 14.73 16.83 -3.15
C PRO A 65 15.67 15.63 -2.94
N LYS A 66 15.66 15.03 -1.74
CA LYS A 66 16.41 13.81 -1.44
C LYS A 66 15.88 12.60 -2.21
N HIS A 67 14.57 12.45 -2.30
CA HIS A 67 13.94 11.35 -3.04
C HIS A 67 14.04 11.54 -4.56
N GLN A 68 13.94 12.77 -5.06
CA GLN A 68 14.16 13.08 -6.48
C GLN A 68 15.58 12.68 -6.92
N ARG A 69 16.62 13.06 -6.14
CA ARG A 69 18.01 12.65 -6.42
C ARG A 69 18.23 11.14 -6.34
N ALA A 70 17.49 10.43 -5.49
CA ALA A 70 17.57 8.98 -5.41
C ALA A 70 17.00 8.31 -6.67
N ILE A 71 15.97 8.90 -7.29
CA ILE A 71 15.44 8.45 -8.59
C ILE A 71 16.49 8.65 -9.69
N ASP A 72 17.16 9.81 -9.72
CA ASP A 72 18.23 10.09 -10.69
C ASP A 72 19.40 9.10 -10.55
N ALA A 73 19.70 8.67 -9.33
CA ALA A 73 20.78 7.71 -9.06
C ALA A 73 20.50 6.30 -9.59
N ILE A 74 19.23 5.92 -9.81
CA ILE A 74 18.83 4.60 -10.31
C ILE A 74 18.40 4.63 -11.78
N HIS A 75 18.73 5.69 -12.53
CA HIS A 75 18.23 5.91 -13.90
C HIS A 75 18.43 4.73 -14.86
N ALA A 76 19.51 3.96 -14.71
CA ALA A 76 19.80 2.78 -15.52
C ALA A 76 18.81 1.62 -15.29
N ASP A 77 18.23 1.51 -14.09
CA ASP A 77 17.28 0.46 -13.71
C ASP A 77 15.82 0.88 -13.94
N LEU A 78 15.56 2.18 -14.20
CA LEU A 78 14.22 2.72 -14.40
C LEU A 78 13.42 2.01 -15.50
N PRO A 79 13.99 1.62 -16.66
CA PRO A 79 13.23 0.87 -17.68
C PRO A 79 12.71 -0.48 -17.17
N GLY A 80 13.52 -1.19 -16.39
CA GLY A 80 13.13 -2.48 -15.80
C GLY A 80 12.06 -2.32 -14.72
N LEU A 81 12.15 -1.26 -13.91
CA LEU A 81 11.13 -0.91 -12.91
C LEU A 81 9.82 -0.47 -13.57
N ALA A 82 9.90 0.33 -14.64
CA ALA A 82 8.74 0.75 -15.42
C ALA A 82 8.02 -0.46 -16.04
N GLN A 83 8.74 -1.42 -16.60
CA GLN A 83 8.14 -2.64 -17.15
C GLN A 83 7.42 -3.47 -16.06
N LYS A 84 8.02 -3.59 -14.87
CA LYS A 84 7.39 -4.28 -13.73
C LYS A 84 6.11 -3.57 -13.29
N PHE A 85 6.16 -2.24 -13.19
CA PHE A 85 4.99 -1.42 -12.88
C PHE A 85 3.86 -1.60 -13.90
N VAL A 86 4.16 -1.53 -15.19
CA VAL A 86 3.16 -1.72 -16.25
C VAL A 86 2.55 -3.12 -16.20
N ARG A 87 3.34 -4.17 -15.96
CA ARG A 87 2.82 -5.54 -15.79
C ARG A 87 1.90 -5.66 -14.58
N ALA A 88 2.26 -5.06 -13.46
CA ALA A 88 1.41 -5.05 -12.27
C ALA A 88 0.09 -4.30 -12.52
N LEU A 89 0.16 -3.16 -13.22
CA LEU A 89 -1.03 -2.39 -13.60
C LEU A 89 -1.95 -3.17 -14.56
N ALA A 90 -1.37 -3.85 -15.56
CA ALA A 90 -2.12 -4.69 -16.49
C ALA A 90 -2.80 -5.88 -15.78
N ALA A 91 -2.10 -6.53 -14.85
CA ALA A 91 -2.67 -7.60 -14.03
C ALA A 91 -3.84 -7.09 -13.17
N GLU A 92 -3.71 -5.91 -12.56
CA GLU A 92 -4.80 -5.29 -11.79
C GLU A 92 -6.00 -4.91 -12.68
N ALA A 93 -5.75 -4.37 -13.88
CA ALA A 93 -6.81 -4.05 -14.82
C ALA A 93 -7.56 -5.31 -15.30
N ALA A 94 -6.84 -6.41 -15.56
CA ALA A 94 -7.44 -7.69 -15.93
C ALA A 94 -8.35 -8.23 -14.81
N ARG A 95 -7.88 -8.22 -13.56
CA ARG A 95 -8.68 -8.62 -12.39
C ARG A 95 -9.99 -7.82 -12.28
N ARG A 96 -9.94 -6.51 -12.52
CA ARG A 96 -11.14 -5.66 -12.49
C ARG A 96 -12.06 -5.88 -13.68
N GLY A 97 -11.51 -6.16 -14.86
CA GLY A 97 -12.29 -6.51 -16.05
C GLY A 97 -13.06 -7.83 -15.89
N GLU A 98 -12.45 -8.82 -15.25
CA GLU A 98 -13.08 -10.10 -14.92
C GLU A 98 -14.21 -9.93 -13.90
N ALA A 99 -14.02 -9.07 -12.88
CA ALA A 99 -15.06 -8.71 -11.93
C ALA A 99 -16.25 -7.98 -12.59
N GLY A 100 -16.00 -7.12 -13.59
CA GLY A 100 -17.05 -6.44 -14.35
C GLY A 100 -17.85 -7.37 -15.29
N THR A 101 -17.19 -8.37 -15.86
CA THR A 101 -17.84 -9.34 -16.77
C THR A 101 -18.67 -10.38 -15.99
N ALA A 102 -18.26 -10.69 -14.76
CA ALA A 102 -19.06 -11.47 -13.82
C ALA A 102 -20.31 -10.70 -13.35
N GLY A 103 -20.22 -9.38 -13.17
CA GLY A 103 -21.35 -8.52 -12.78
C GLY A 103 -22.53 -8.53 -13.75
N ALA A 104 -22.28 -8.56 -15.06
CA ALA A 104 -23.34 -8.57 -16.08
C ALA A 104 -24.06 -9.93 -16.20
N LYS A 105 -23.35 -11.05 -16.00
CA LYS A 105 -23.98 -12.38 -15.92
C LYS A 105 -24.72 -12.60 -14.59
N ASN A 106 -24.27 -11.94 -13.53
CA ASN A 106 -24.87 -12.06 -12.20
C ASN A 106 -26.16 -11.26 -12.02
N LEU A 107 -26.44 -10.23 -12.83
CA LEU A 107 -27.70 -9.48 -12.74
C LEU A 107 -28.94 -10.33 -13.07
N SER A 108 -28.83 -11.31 -13.97
CA SER A 108 -29.95 -12.25 -14.26
C SER A 108 -30.04 -13.41 -13.27
N SER A 109 -28.96 -13.72 -12.54
CA SER A 109 -28.96 -14.81 -11.55
C SER A 109 -29.21 -14.33 -10.11
N ALA A 110 -29.00 -13.04 -9.83
CA ALA A 110 -29.14 -12.45 -8.49
C ALA A 110 -30.60 -12.27 -8.03
N LEU A 111 -31.58 -12.46 -8.91
CA LEU A 111 -32.99 -12.41 -8.50
C LEU A 111 -33.48 -13.73 -7.87
N LEU A 112 -32.67 -14.80 -7.85
CA LEU A 112 -33.09 -16.13 -7.40
C LEU A 112 -32.18 -16.85 -6.40
N ALA A 113 -31.10 -16.23 -5.89
CA ALA A 113 -30.24 -16.91 -4.92
C ALA A 113 -29.84 -15.98 -3.77
N GLY A 114 -30.68 -15.98 -2.72
CA GLY A 114 -30.19 -15.71 -1.39
C GLY A 114 -29.42 -16.94 -0.90
N ALA A 115 -28.15 -16.76 -0.55
CA ALA A 115 -27.41 -17.54 0.44
C ALA A 115 -25.94 -17.09 0.44
N ASP A 116 -25.42 -16.91 1.65
CA ASP A 116 -24.02 -16.76 2.04
C ASP A 116 -23.00 -17.35 1.06
N THR A 117 -22.04 -16.55 0.61
CA THR A 117 -20.76 -17.08 0.11
C THR A 117 -19.62 -16.22 0.61
N PRO A 118 -18.85 -16.69 1.61
CA PRO A 118 -17.65 -16.01 2.09
C PRO A 118 -16.59 -15.98 0.99
N LEU A 119 -15.97 -14.81 0.79
CA LEU A 119 -14.78 -14.64 -0.06
C LEU A 119 -13.69 -15.65 0.38
N PRO A 120 -13.01 -16.35 -0.54
CA PRO A 120 -11.94 -17.28 -0.17
C PRO A 120 -10.82 -16.55 0.59
N LEU A 121 -10.44 -17.09 1.74
CA LEU A 121 -9.31 -16.58 2.52
C LEU A 121 -8.01 -16.68 1.68
N PRO A 122 -7.19 -15.61 1.61
CA PRO A 122 -5.89 -15.70 0.96
C PRO A 122 -5.03 -16.75 1.64
N HIS A 123 -4.56 -17.74 0.88
CA HIS A 123 -3.62 -18.73 1.39
C HIS A 123 -2.29 -18.04 1.76
N SER A 124 -1.63 -18.50 2.81
CA SER A 124 -0.35 -17.96 3.30
C SER A 124 0.71 -17.83 2.20
N ASP A 125 0.69 -18.75 1.24
CA ASP A 125 1.63 -18.79 0.11
C ASP A 125 1.48 -17.60 -0.84
N ASN A 126 0.26 -17.05 -0.96
CA ASN A 126 0.03 -15.85 -1.75
C ASN A 126 0.65 -14.61 -1.07
N LEU A 127 0.63 -14.54 0.26
CA LEU A 127 1.20 -13.40 1.01
C LEU A 127 2.72 -13.36 0.93
N GLU A 128 3.40 -14.50 0.79
CA GLU A 128 4.86 -14.55 0.60
C GLU A 128 5.31 -13.86 -0.70
N SER A 129 4.46 -13.86 -1.73
CA SER A 129 4.76 -13.27 -3.04
C SER A 129 4.37 -11.78 -3.17
N MET A 130 3.60 -11.24 -2.22
CA MET A 130 3.15 -9.85 -2.21
C MET A 130 4.12 -8.93 -1.43
N LEU A 131 4.24 -7.65 -1.83
CA LEU A 131 4.96 -6.65 -1.03
C LEU A 131 4.26 -6.49 0.31
N ILE A 132 5.05 -6.44 1.39
CA ILE A 132 4.52 -6.40 2.75
C ILE A 132 3.73 -5.11 2.99
N GLU A 133 4.19 -4.00 2.45
CA GLU A 133 3.56 -2.69 2.58
C GLU A 133 2.13 -2.68 1.99
N ASP A 134 1.87 -3.48 0.96
CA ASP A 134 0.58 -3.49 0.24
C ASP A 134 -0.55 -4.12 1.04
N TRP A 135 -0.24 -4.99 2.00
CA TRP A 135 -1.26 -5.70 2.79
C TRP A 135 -1.08 -5.55 4.30
N ALA A 136 0.14 -5.33 4.78
CA ALA A 136 0.43 -5.16 6.20
C ALA A 136 0.30 -3.70 6.67
N GLY A 137 0.08 -2.76 5.76
CA GLY A 137 0.02 -1.33 6.05
C GLY A 137 1.38 -0.75 6.39
N ARG A 138 1.40 0.28 7.26
CA ARG A 138 2.66 0.91 7.69
C ARG A 138 3.48 -0.06 8.54
N VAL A 139 4.66 -0.42 8.05
CA VAL A 139 5.62 -1.28 8.75
C VAL A 139 6.92 -0.54 9.04
N ALA A 140 7.61 -0.95 10.10
CA ALA A 140 8.87 -0.36 10.52
C ALA A 140 9.88 -1.40 10.98
N GLY A 141 11.17 -1.11 10.79
CA GLY A 141 12.26 -1.91 11.36
C GLY A 141 12.57 -1.53 12.81
N SER A 142 13.39 -2.33 13.48
CA SER A 142 13.77 -2.11 14.89
C SER A 142 14.38 -0.73 15.15
N THR A 143 15.19 -0.19 14.24
CA THR A 143 15.80 1.14 14.38
C THR A 143 14.75 2.24 14.47
N TYR A 144 13.72 2.19 13.62
CA TYR A 144 12.64 3.18 13.65
C TYR A 144 11.85 3.10 14.95
N LEU A 145 11.55 1.88 15.44
CA LEU A 145 10.81 1.69 16.69
C LEU A 145 11.59 2.21 17.91
N GLU A 146 12.91 2.05 17.92
CA GLU A 146 13.78 2.56 18.97
C GLU A 146 13.82 4.10 18.99
N GLU A 147 13.99 4.72 17.82
CA GLU A 147 14.09 6.18 17.69
C GLU A 147 12.75 6.89 17.91
N ASN A 148 11.65 6.33 17.40
CA ASN A 148 10.36 7.03 17.32
C ASN A 148 9.35 6.59 18.39
N LEU A 149 9.36 5.32 18.77
CA LEU A 149 8.45 4.78 19.80
C LEU A 149 9.16 4.50 21.13
N ARG A 150 10.46 4.80 21.23
CA ARG A 150 11.30 4.56 22.42
C ARG A 150 11.31 3.09 22.87
N ILE A 151 11.12 2.17 21.93
CA ILE A 151 11.14 0.73 22.20
C ILE A 151 12.58 0.21 22.07
N ALA A 152 13.23 -0.09 23.19
CA ALA A 152 14.56 -0.68 23.16
C ALA A 152 14.58 -2.01 22.40
N ARG A 153 15.63 -2.25 21.59
CA ARG A 153 15.76 -3.46 20.76
C ARG A 153 15.69 -4.76 21.56
N SER A 154 16.23 -4.78 22.78
CA SER A 154 16.15 -5.92 23.70
C SER A 154 14.72 -6.22 24.13
N THR A 155 13.92 -5.18 24.38
CA THR A 155 12.50 -5.28 24.74
C THR A 155 11.68 -5.79 23.56
N LEU A 156 11.89 -5.22 22.37
CA LEU A 156 11.23 -5.68 21.14
C LEU A 156 11.54 -7.15 20.85
N HIS A 157 12.79 -7.57 20.99
CA HIS A 157 13.19 -8.96 20.81
C HIS A 157 12.56 -9.89 21.84
N ARG A 158 12.44 -9.46 23.10
CA ARG A 158 11.72 -10.21 24.15
C ARG A 158 10.25 -10.39 23.80
N TRP A 159 9.57 -9.32 23.38
CA TRP A 159 8.17 -9.36 22.96
C TRP A 159 7.97 -10.27 21.75
N GLN A 160 8.82 -10.16 20.73
CA GLN A 160 8.78 -11.04 19.56
C GLN A 160 8.92 -12.52 19.97
N ARG A 161 9.82 -12.86 20.90
CA ARG A 161 10.00 -14.24 21.36
C ARG A 161 8.81 -14.80 22.13
N ARG A 162 8.03 -13.93 22.78
CA ARG A 162 6.85 -14.33 23.56
C ARG A 162 5.57 -14.34 22.73
N GLY A 163 5.60 -13.91 21.47
CA GLY A 163 4.40 -13.76 20.65
C GLY A 163 3.62 -12.47 20.90
N ASP A 164 4.07 -11.63 21.85
CA ASP A 164 3.43 -10.34 22.19
C ASP A 164 3.42 -9.34 21.01
N VAL A 165 4.25 -9.57 19.99
CA VAL A 165 4.40 -8.71 18.80
C VAL A 165 4.52 -9.60 17.55
N ILE A 166 3.79 -9.23 16.50
CA ILE A 166 3.90 -9.83 15.18
C ILE A 166 5.06 -9.22 14.40
N ALA A 167 6.03 -10.07 14.07
CA ALA A 167 7.16 -9.75 13.22
C ALA A 167 7.00 -10.39 11.84
N LEU A 168 6.97 -9.57 10.79
CA LEU A 168 6.86 -10.03 9.40
C LEU A 168 8.24 -10.07 8.75
N ARG A 169 8.54 -11.13 8.02
CA ARG A 169 9.83 -11.30 7.34
C ARG A 169 9.85 -10.51 6.03
N LYS A 170 10.67 -9.46 5.95
CA LYS A 170 10.96 -8.73 4.71
C LYS A 170 12.22 -9.30 4.06
N GLY A 171 12.05 -10.25 3.15
CA GLY A 171 13.14 -11.02 2.54
C GLY A 171 13.79 -12.01 3.52
N GLY A 172 15.05 -12.40 3.26
CA GLY A 172 15.65 -13.55 3.94
C GLY A 172 15.91 -13.41 5.44
N ARG A 173 16.33 -12.23 5.95
CA ARG A 173 16.78 -12.09 7.36
C ARG A 173 16.23 -10.88 8.11
N LYS A 174 15.57 -9.94 7.43
CA LYS A 174 15.09 -8.71 8.08
C LYS A 174 13.65 -8.89 8.54
N HIS A 175 13.37 -8.52 9.77
CA HIS A 175 12.00 -8.43 10.28
C HIS A 175 11.53 -6.98 10.23
N VAL A 176 10.28 -6.80 9.86
CA VAL A 176 9.55 -5.56 9.96
C VAL A 176 8.31 -5.77 10.83
N PHE A 177 7.90 -4.72 11.50
CA PHE A 177 6.84 -4.75 12.49
C PHE A 177 5.77 -3.77 12.04
N PRO A 178 4.54 -4.25 11.80
CA PRO A 178 3.41 -3.36 11.56
C PRO A 178 3.22 -2.37 12.71
N LEU A 179 3.08 -1.09 12.42
CA LEU A 179 3.01 -0.03 13.44
C LEU A 179 1.69 -0.03 14.19
N ALA A 180 0.62 -0.50 13.54
CA ALA A 180 -0.73 -0.58 14.08
C ALA A 180 -0.83 -1.46 15.34
N GLN A 181 0.15 -2.32 15.62
CA GLN A 181 0.14 -3.18 16.81
C GLN A 181 0.68 -2.51 18.07
N PHE A 182 1.13 -1.25 17.98
CA PHE A 182 1.68 -0.50 19.11
C PHE A 182 0.78 0.66 19.51
N VAL A 183 0.61 0.84 20.81
CA VAL A 183 -0.02 2.01 21.44
C VAL A 183 0.96 2.53 22.48
N ASP A 184 1.35 3.81 22.38
CA ASP A 184 2.29 4.48 23.29
C ASP A 184 3.57 3.68 23.60
N GLY A 185 4.12 3.03 22.57
CA GLY A 185 5.36 2.26 22.67
C GLY A 185 5.19 0.87 23.32
N ARG A 186 3.96 0.39 23.51
CA ARG A 186 3.66 -0.96 24.02
C ARG A 186 2.86 -1.76 22.99
N PRO A 187 3.05 -3.09 22.92
CA PRO A 187 2.18 -3.92 22.10
C PRO A 187 0.75 -3.91 22.65
N VAL A 188 -0.21 -3.97 21.74
CA VAL A 188 -1.62 -4.16 22.08
C VAL A 188 -1.80 -5.54 22.75
N ALA A 189 -2.60 -5.61 23.81
CA ALA A 189 -2.87 -6.84 24.54
C ALA A 189 -3.65 -7.86 23.69
N GLY A 190 -3.41 -9.15 23.90
CA GLY A 190 -4.09 -10.25 23.19
C GLY A 190 -3.45 -10.69 21.87
N ILE A 191 -2.39 -10.02 21.40
CA ILE A 191 -1.70 -10.42 20.16
C ILE A 191 -1.13 -11.83 20.26
N SER A 192 -0.56 -12.19 21.42
CA SER A 192 0.00 -13.53 21.64
C SER A 192 -1.07 -14.61 21.47
N ASP A 193 -2.25 -14.41 22.06
CA ASP A 193 -3.35 -15.38 22.01
C ASP A 193 -3.86 -15.57 20.56
N VAL A 194 -4.05 -14.47 19.82
CA VAL A 194 -4.43 -14.53 18.40
C VAL A 194 -3.36 -15.24 17.56
N LEU A 195 -2.09 -14.96 17.83
CA LEU A 195 -0.97 -15.57 17.11
C LEU A 195 -0.86 -17.07 17.41
N GLU A 196 -1.11 -17.49 18.64
CA GLU A 196 -1.15 -18.90 19.04
C GLU A 196 -2.30 -19.66 18.37
N LEU A 197 -3.49 -19.04 18.26
CA LEU A 197 -4.65 -19.64 17.60
C LEU A 197 -4.44 -19.81 16.10
N ILE A 198 -3.89 -18.79 15.44
CA ILE A 198 -3.75 -18.78 13.98
C ILE A 198 -2.46 -19.47 13.52
N GLY A 199 -1.41 -19.48 14.35
CA GLY A 199 -0.11 -20.11 14.11
C GLY A 199 0.78 -19.43 13.06
N ASN A 200 0.21 -18.77 12.05
CA ASN A 200 0.95 -18.09 10.99
C ASN A 200 0.98 -16.55 11.20
N PRO A 201 2.16 -15.91 11.39
CA PRO A 201 2.26 -14.47 11.63
C PRO A 201 1.71 -13.58 10.52
N ARG A 202 1.83 -13.99 9.25
CA ARG A 202 1.32 -13.21 8.12
C ARG A 202 -0.21 -13.29 8.06
N LEU A 203 -0.76 -14.49 8.23
CA LEU A 203 -2.20 -14.71 8.23
C LEU A 203 -2.86 -14.05 9.44
N ALA A 204 -2.24 -14.14 10.62
CA ALA A 204 -2.68 -13.46 11.82
C ALA A 204 -2.73 -11.94 11.62
N TRP A 205 -1.66 -11.34 11.07
CA TRP A 205 -1.66 -9.91 10.78
C TRP A 205 -2.69 -9.51 9.73
N LEU A 206 -2.85 -10.30 8.67
CA LEU A 206 -3.82 -10.03 7.62
C LEU A 206 -5.24 -9.98 8.18
N TRP A 207 -5.59 -10.93 9.05
CA TRP A 207 -6.89 -10.95 9.72
C TRP A 207 -7.06 -9.76 10.68
N LEU A 208 -6.04 -9.49 11.51
CA LEU A 208 -6.07 -8.38 12.46
C LEU A 208 -6.23 -6.99 11.81
N SER A 209 -5.70 -6.83 10.59
CA SER A 209 -5.65 -5.54 9.88
C SER A 209 -6.81 -5.31 8.91
N ARG A 210 -7.78 -6.23 8.84
CA ARG A 210 -8.93 -6.15 7.92
C ARG A 210 -10.27 -6.32 8.64
N PRO A 211 -11.37 -5.84 8.05
CA PRO A 211 -12.72 -6.18 8.49
C PRO A 211 -12.91 -7.69 8.65
N ALA A 212 -13.31 -8.14 9.84
CA ALA A 212 -13.57 -9.54 10.13
C ALA A 212 -15.09 -9.79 10.17
N ALA A 213 -15.56 -10.81 9.44
CA ALA A 213 -16.98 -11.17 9.43
C ALA A 213 -17.48 -11.59 10.82
N GLN A 214 -16.61 -12.20 11.63
CA GLN A 214 -16.87 -12.62 13.01
C GLN A 214 -17.06 -11.45 13.98
N LEU A 215 -16.71 -10.23 13.56
CA LEU A 215 -16.78 -9.01 14.36
C LEU A 215 -17.65 -7.95 13.68
N ASP A 216 -18.68 -8.37 12.94
CA ASP A 216 -19.61 -7.51 12.20
C ASP A 216 -18.92 -6.53 11.24
N GLY A 217 -17.81 -6.96 10.63
CA GLY A 217 -17.01 -6.13 9.72
C GLY A 217 -16.12 -5.10 10.41
N ARG A 218 -16.00 -5.13 11.74
CA ARG A 218 -15.03 -4.31 12.49
C ARG A 218 -13.61 -4.85 12.27
N ILE A 219 -12.62 -3.97 12.41
CA ILE A 219 -11.20 -4.30 12.26
C ILE A 219 -10.65 -4.79 13.61
N PRO A 220 -10.17 -6.04 13.74
CA PRO A 220 -9.79 -6.59 15.03
C PRO A 220 -8.71 -5.78 15.76
N ILE A 221 -7.65 -5.30 15.07
CA ILE A 221 -6.59 -4.54 15.74
C ILE A 221 -7.09 -3.23 16.36
N ASP A 222 -8.12 -2.61 15.76
CA ASP A 222 -8.69 -1.38 16.30
C ASP A 222 -9.55 -1.65 17.54
N LEU A 223 -10.18 -2.83 17.63
CA LEU A 223 -10.91 -3.30 18.81
C LEU A 223 -9.97 -3.60 19.96
N MET A 224 -8.85 -4.27 19.68
CA MET A 224 -7.86 -4.56 20.71
C MET A 224 -7.23 -3.27 21.26
N ARG A 225 -7.12 -2.18 20.46
CA ARG A 225 -6.72 -0.86 20.97
C ARG A 225 -7.78 -0.17 21.83
N GLN A 226 -9.04 -0.61 21.76
CA GLN A 226 -10.17 -0.12 22.57
C GLN A 226 -10.40 -1.02 23.79
N ASP A 227 -9.38 -1.77 24.22
CA ASP A 227 -9.44 -2.72 25.33
C ASP A 227 -10.45 -3.87 25.13
N GLN A 228 -10.88 -4.13 23.90
CA GLN A 228 -11.80 -5.22 23.55
C GLN A 228 -11.05 -6.47 23.07
N ALA A 229 -9.92 -6.82 23.70
CA ALA A 229 -9.08 -7.92 23.24
C ALA A 229 -9.75 -9.31 23.39
N GLU A 230 -10.56 -9.51 24.43
CA GLU A 230 -11.25 -10.79 24.68
C GLU A 230 -12.22 -11.16 23.55
N GLU A 231 -13.01 -10.19 23.08
CA GLU A 231 -13.94 -10.34 21.96
C GLU A 231 -13.19 -10.78 20.68
N VAL A 232 -12.02 -10.18 20.45
CA VAL A 232 -11.18 -10.49 19.30
C VAL A 232 -10.56 -11.88 19.40
N VAL A 233 -10.10 -12.29 20.58
CA VAL A 233 -9.52 -13.63 20.79
C VAL A 233 -10.58 -14.71 20.55
N GLU A 234 -11.81 -14.52 21.00
CA GLU A 234 -12.90 -15.46 20.73
C GLU A 234 -13.26 -15.51 19.24
N ALA A 235 -13.31 -14.37 18.55
CA ALA A 235 -13.51 -14.34 17.10
C ALA A 235 -12.37 -15.03 16.34
N ALA A 236 -11.13 -14.95 16.84
CA ALA A 236 -9.98 -15.62 16.24
C ALA A 236 -10.10 -17.16 16.30
N ARG A 237 -10.73 -17.72 17.34
CA ARG A 237 -10.98 -19.18 17.44
C ARG A 237 -11.88 -19.67 16.31
N ALA A 238 -12.89 -18.88 15.94
CA ALA A 238 -13.79 -19.20 14.83
C ALA A 238 -13.14 -19.00 13.45
N PHE A 239 -12.05 -18.23 13.38
CA PHE A 239 -11.31 -17.96 12.16
C PHE A 239 -10.13 -18.94 11.93
N ALA A 240 -9.52 -19.43 13.00
CA ALA A 240 -8.33 -20.27 12.94
C ALA A 240 -8.57 -21.48 12.02
N PRO A 241 -7.67 -21.77 11.07
CA PRO A 241 -7.73 -23.01 10.30
C PRO A 241 -7.49 -24.16 11.27
N GLY A 242 -8.49 -25.05 11.40
CA GLY A 242 -8.38 -26.27 12.21
C GLY A 242 -7.32 -27.23 11.71
#